data_AF-A0A196SI45-F1
#
_entry.id   AF-A0A196SI45-F1
#
_cell.length_a   1.000
_cell.length_b   1.000
_cell.length_c   1.000
_cell.angle_alpha   90.00
_cell.angle_beta   90.00
_cell.angle_gamma   90.00
#
_symmetry.space_group_name_H-M   'P 1'
#
loop_
_entity.id
_entity.type
_entity.pdbx_description
1 polymer ?
#
loop_
_entity_poly.entity_id
_entity_poly.type
_entity_poly.pdbx_seq_one_letter_code
_entity_poly.pdbx_strand_id
1 'polypeptide(L)'
;MESYKESIKAEWKKVENFYKSITPKHELVTKVENATHIQPHYFMMILSVLLALVVYIITRRIFANVVVIIPTFFFCVKDLHERKNEKKWMYYWMLFSLLAVYSNILSHIYYFGVIKVAICYYFAFFDKECYLEKGVNYLYDGICTALEKLKTTCNVKVE
;
A
#
# COMPACT_ATOMS: atom_id res chain seq x y z
N MET A 1 4.82 -11.89 39.82
CA MET A 1 5.22 -10.66 39.11
C MET A 1 6.74 -10.50 39.03
N GLU A 2 7.51 -10.92 40.04
CA GLU A 2 8.99 -10.93 40.00
C GLU A 2 9.57 -11.94 39.01
N SER A 3 9.05 -13.17 38.97
CA SER A 3 9.47 -14.20 38.00
C SER A 3 9.38 -13.74 36.53
N TYR A 4 8.38 -12.91 36.18
CA TYR A 4 8.22 -12.35 34.84
C TYR A 4 9.25 -11.25 34.52
N LYS A 5 9.60 -10.41 35.51
CA LYS A 5 10.65 -9.39 35.34
C LYS A 5 12.03 -10.01 35.15
N GLU A 6 12.30 -11.13 35.82
CA GLU A 6 13.56 -11.86 35.68
C GLU A 6 13.68 -12.55 34.33
N SER A 7 12.60 -13.13 33.80
CA SER A 7 12.63 -13.74 32.46
C SER A 7 12.86 -12.69 31.37
N ILE A 8 12.21 -11.52 31.46
CA ILE A 8 12.44 -10.41 30.51
C ILE A 8 13.90 -9.96 30.55
N LYS A 9 14.50 -9.82 31.73
CA LYS A 9 15.92 -9.44 31.87
C LYS A 9 16.84 -10.49 31.24
N ALA A 10 16.54 -11.77 31.41
CA ALA A 10 17.33 -12.85 30.83
C ALA A 10 17.27 -12.83 29.29
N GLU A 11 16.08 -12.62 28.71
CA GLU A 11 15.92 -12.47 27.27
C GLU A 11 16.61 -11.22 26.73
N TRP A 12 16.47 -10.08 27.42
CA TRP A 12 17.17 -8.85 27.04
C TRP A 12 18.69 -9.04 27.00
N LYS A 13 19.26 -9.75 27.98
CA LYS A 13 20.69 -10.03 28.03
C LYS A 13 21.16 -10.89 26.85
N LYS A 14 20.33 -11.82 26.36
CA LYS A 14 20.64 -12.61 25.15
C LYS A 14 20.70 -11.71 23.92
N VAL A 15 19.72 -10.82 23.76
CA VAL A 15 19.66 -9.87 22.65
C VAL A 15 20.88 -8.93 22.69
N GLU A 16 21.17 -8.36 23.86
CA GLU A 16 22.32 -7.46 24.03
C GLU A 16 23.65 -8.15 23.68
N ASN A 17 23.85 -9.39 24.15
CA ASN A 17 25.04 -10.19 23.84
C ASN A 17 25.17 -10.49 22.33
N PHE A 18 24.06 -10.75 21.64
CA PHE A 18 24.06 -10.93 20.19
C PHE A 18 24.50 -9.66 19.47
N TYR A 19 23.95 -8.50 19.83
CA TYR A 19 24.35 -7.25 19.18
C TYR A 19 25.80 -6.87 19.51
N LYS A 20 26.26 -7.16 20.72
CA LYS A 20 27.67 -6.99 21.10
C LYS A 20 28.62 -7.87 20.28
N SER A 21 28.21 -9.08 19.88
CA SER A 21 29.08 -9.98 19.10
C SER A 21 29.23 -9.57 17.63
N ILE A 22 28.18 -8.99 17.04
CA ILE A 22 28.17 -8.56 15.63
C ILE A 22 28.70 -7.14 15.42
N THR A 23 28.89 -6.37 16.51
CA THR A 23 29.32 -4.97 16.42
C THR A 23 30.82 -4.90 16.10
N PRO A 24 31.22 -4.30 14.97
CA PRO A 24 32.61 -4.21 14.59
C PRO A 24 33.39 -3.28 15.53
N LYS A 25 34.52 -3.77 16.03
CA LYS A 25 35.45 -3.01 16.89
C LYS A 25 36.47 -2.29 16.02
N HIS A 26 36.03 -1.25 15.33
CA HIS A 26 36.89 -0.43 14.46
C HIS A 26 37.11 0.95 15.08
N GLU A 27 38.26 1.56 14.83
CA GLU A 27 38.68 2.85 15.41
C GLU A 27 37.67 4.00 15.15
N LEU A 28 36.99 3.93 13.99
CA LEU A 28 35.91 4.84 13.60
C LEU A 28 34.67 4.70 14.49
N VAL A 29 34.35 3.48 14.93
CA VAL A 29 33.22 3.18 15.81
C VAL A 29 33.49 3.73 17.21
N THR A 30 34.74 3.65 17.67
CA THR A 30 35.19 4.23 18.94
C THR A 30 35.16 5.76 18.92
N LYS A 31 35.45 6.40 17.78
CA LYS A 31 35.27 7.86 17.61
C LYS A 31 33.82 8.29 17.76
N VAL A 32 32.88 7.51 17.20
CA VAL A 32 31.44 7.77 17.30
C VAL A 32 30.93 7.53 18.73
N GLU A 33 31.43 6.48 19.39
CA GLU A 33 31.13 6.20 20.81
C GLU A 33 31.59 7.35 21.72
N ASN A 34 32.81 7.87 21.52
CA ASN A 34 33.33 8.99 22.28
C ASN A 34 32.56 10.30 22.03
N ALA A 35 31.99 10.49 20.84
CA ALA A 35 31.21 11.68 20.49
C ALA A 35 29.76 11.62 20.99
N THR A 36 29.18 10.43 21.13
CA THR A 36 27.74 10.24 21.44
C THR A 36 27.48 9.66 22.82
N HIS A 37 28.50 9.16 23.53
CA HIS A 37 28.40 8.44 24.81
C HIS A 37 27.46 7.21 24.80
N ILE A 38 27.08 6.72 23.63
CA ILE A 38 26.19 5.56 23.47
C ILE A 38 27.02 4.38 22.96
N GLN A 39 26.87 3.21 23.60
CA GLN A 39 27.63 2.03 23.19
C GLN A 39 27.21 1.58 21.77
N PRO A 40 28.17 1.22 20.89
CA PRO A 40 27.91 1.06 19.46
C PRO A 40 26.89 -0.02 19.10
N HIS A 41 26.78 -1.06 19.92
CA HIS A 41 25.83 -2.14 19.70
C HIS A 41 24.36 -1.70 19.82
N TYR A 42 24.06 -0.62 20.57
CA TYR A 42 22.70 -0.04 20.60
C TYR A 42 22.35 0.65 19.27
N PHE A 43 23.31 1.25 18.57
CA PHE A 43 23.06 1.79 17.23
C PHE A 43 22.71 0.67 16.23
N MET A 44 23.38 -0.48 16.33
CA MET A 44 23.06 -1.66 15.51
C MET A 44 21.65 -2.20 15.80
N MET A 45 21.21 -2.15 17.07
CA MET A 45 19.84 -2.51 17.45
C MET A 45 18.79 -1.56 16.86
N ILE A 46 19.04 -0.26 16.92
CA ILE A 46 18.12 0.74 16.35
C ILE A 46 18.06 0.58 14.84
N LEU A 47 19.21 0.38 14.18
CA LEU A 47 19.28 0.19 12.74
C LEU A 47 18.56 -1.08 12.27
N SER A 48 18.69 -2.20 13.00
CA SER A 48 18.01 -3.45 12.65
C SER A 48 16.49 -3.34 12.81
N VAL A 49 16.01 -2.64 13.85
CA VAL A 49 14.59 -2.35 14.04
C VAL A 49 14.05 -1.47 12.92
N LEU A 50 14.79 -0.40 12.56
CA LEU A 50 14.42 0.47 11.43
C LEU A 50 14.38 -0.31 10.11
N LEU A 51 15.36 -1.18 9.86
CA LEU A 51 15.40 -2.04 8.68
C LEU A 51 14.20 -3.00 8.64
N ALA A 52 13.89 -3.66 9.76
CA ALA A 52 12.73 -4.54 9.88
C ALA A 52 11.41 -3.78 9.62
N LEU A 53 11.32 -2.53 10.08
CA LEU A 53 10.17 -1.66 9.86
C LEU A 53 10.04 -1.25 8.39
N VAL A 54 11.15 -0.95 7.72
CA VAL A 54 11.20 -0.67 6.27
C VAL A 54 10.79 -1.91 5.46
N VAL A 55 11.35 -3.08 5.78
CA VAL A 55 10.96 -4.35 5.15
C VAL A 55 9.48 -4.61 5.37
N TYR A 56 8.97 -4.44 6.59
CA TYR A 56 7.55 -4.59 6.90
C TYR A 56 6.66 -3.66 6.07
N ILE A 57 7.04 -2.38 5.90
CA ILE A 57 6.31 -1.43 5.06
C ILE A 57 6.30 -1.88 3.59
N ILE A 58 7.45 -2.32 3.06
CA ILE A 58 7.58 -2.80 1.67
C ILE A 58 6.76 -4.07 1.45
N THR A 59 6.91 -5.06 2.34
CA THR A 59 6.16 -6.32 2.31
C THR A 59 4.66 -6.03 2.37
N ARG A 60 4.21 -5.11 3.23
CA ARG A 60 2.79 -4.74 3.32
C ARG A 60 2.24 -4.12 2.04
N ARG A 61 3.01 -3.28 1.34
CA ARG A 61 2.59 -2.69 0.05
C ARG A 61 2.44 -3.71 -1.06
N ILE A 62 3.42 -4.61 -1.19
CA ILE A 62 3.41 -5.63 -2.25
C ILE A 62 2.32 -6.66 -1.94
N PHE A 63 2.23 -7.09 -0.69
CA PHE A 63 1.23 -8.05 -0.23
C PHE A 63 -0.21 -7.56 -0.47
N ALA A 64 -0.50 -6.27 -0.22
CA ALA A 64 -1.81 -5.69 -0.47
C ALA A 64 -2.26 -5.83 -1.93
N ASN A 65 -1.36 -5.65 -2.90
CA ASN A 65 -1.69 -5.82 -4.31
C ASN A 65 -1.88 -7.30 -4.67
N VAL A 66 -1.02 -8.19 -4.16
CA VAL A 66 -1.08 -9.64 -4.42
C VAL A 66 -2.38 -10.25 -3.88
N VAL A 67 -2.78 -9.86 -2.66
CA VAL A 67 -4.01 -10.33 -2.01
C VAL A 67 -5.27 -9.91 -2.76
N VAL A 68 -5.24 -8.79 -3.48
CA VAL A 68 -6.38 -8.36 -4.32
C VAL A 68 -6.33 -9.04 -5.68
N ILE A 69 -5.17 -9.07 -6.34
CA ILE A 69 -5.04 -9.55 -7.72
C ILE A 69 -5.35 -11.04 -7.80
N ILE A 70 -4.82 -11.88 -6.89
CA ILE A 70 -4.96 -13.34 -7.02
C ILE A 70 -6.43 -13.79 -6.94
N PRO A 71 -7.21 -13.42 -5.89
CA PRO A 71 -8.61 -13.80 -5.80
C PRO A 71 -9.41 -13.18 -6.94
N THR A 72 -9.24 -11.88 -7.22
CA THR A 72 -10.00 -11.21 -8.27
C THR A 72 -9.73 -11.82 -9.64
N PHE A 73 -8.50 -12.19 -9.96
CA PHE A 73 -8.18 -12.86 -11.21
C PHE A 73 -8.86 -14.22 -11.32
N PHE A 74 -8.86 -15.02 -10.24
CA PHE A 74 -9.56 -16.30 -10.21
C PHE A 74 -11.07 -16.15 -10.47
N PHE A 75 -11.73 -15.20 -9.81
CA PHE A 75 -13.15 -14.93 -10.01
C PHE A 75 -13.45 -14.33 -11.38
N CYS A 76 -12.58 -13.47 -11.90
CA CYS A 76 -12.69 -12.94 -13.25
C CYS A 76 -12.64 -14.05 -14.30
N VAL A 77 -11.69 -14.99 -14.20
CA VAL A 77 -11.60 -16.13 -15.12
C VAL A 77 -12.83 -17.03 -15.02
N LYS A 78 -13.33 -17.27 -13.80
CA LYS A 78 -14.55 -18.04 -13.58
C LYS A 78 -15.77 -17.39 -14.26
N ASP A 79 -15.98 -16.11 -14.02
CA ASP A 79 -17.12 -15.37 -14.59
C ASP A 79 -17.02 -15.25 -16.11
N LEU A 80 -15.81 -15.08 -16.65
CA LEU A 80 -15.56 -15.04 -18.09
C LEU A 80 -15.82 -16.40 -18.74
N HIS A 81 -15.46 -17.49 -18.07
CA HIS A 81 -15.78 -18.86 -18.52
C HIS A 81 -17.29 -19.11 -18.53
N GLU A 82 -18.01 -18.57 -17.55
CA GLU A 82 -19.48 -18.62 -17.49
C GLU A 82 -20.17 -17.58 -18.42
N ARG A 83 -19.42 -16.76 -19.16
CA ARG A 83 -19.89 -15.61 -19.98
C ARG A 83 -20.83 -14.67 -19.23
N LYS A 84 -20.53 -14.40 -17.96
CA LYS A 84 -21.29 -13.47 -17.12
C LYS A 84 -20.45 -12.25 -16.79
N ASN A 85 -21.08 -11.08 -16.72
CA ASN A 85 -20.51 -9.86 -16.14
C ASN A 85 -19.17 -9.39 -16.75
N GLU A 86 -18.90 -9.68 -18.03
CA GLU A 86 -17.64 -9.29 -18.69
C GLU A 86 -17.37 -7.79 -18.62
N LYS A 87 -18.41 -6.96 -18.84
CA LYS A 87 -18.33 -5.49 -18.74
C LYS A 87 -17.92 -5.04 -17.34
N LYS A 88 -18.50 -5.63 -16.28
CA LYS A 88 -18.16 -5.32 -14.88
C LYS A 88 -16.67 -5.51 -14.63
N TRP A 89 -16.10 -6.62 -15.10
CA TRP A 89 -14.67 -6.89 -14.93
C TRP A 89 -13.79 -5.90 -15.68
N MET A 90 -14.20 -5.45 -16.86
CA MET A 90 -13.50 -4.40 -17.60
C MET A 90 -13.46 -3.08 -16.82
N TYR A 91 -14.59 -2.59 -16.30
CA TYR A 91 -14.64 -1.38 -15.47
C TYR A 91 -13.86 -1.56 -14.17
N TYR A 92 -13.91 -2.75 -13.56
CA TYR A 92 -13.14 -3.08 -12.37
C TYR A 92 -11.63 -2.95 -12.62
N TRP A 93 -11.12 -3.54 -13.69
CA TRP A 93 -9.70 -3.47 -14.03
C TRP A 93 -9.26 -2.05 -14.38
N MET A 94 -10.16 -1.25 -14.98
CA MET A 94 -9.93 0.17 -15.21
C MET A 94 -9.77 0.94 -13.89
N LEU A 95 -10.68 0.73 -12.92
CA LEU A 95 -10.58 1.31 -11.58
C LEU A 95 -9.30 0.84 -10.86
N PHE A 96 -9.00 -0.46 -10.90
CA PHE A 96 -7.82 -1.03 -10.26
C PHE A 96 -6.54 -0.40 -10.80
N SER A 97 -6.46 -0.24 -12.13
CA SER A 97 -5.32 0.39 -12.80
C SER A 97 -5.19 1.87 -12.41
N LEU A 98 -6.30 2.61 -12.38
CA LEU A 98 -6.33 3.99 -11.92
C LEU A 98 -5.80 4.09 -10.47
N LEU A 99 -6.34 3.28 -9.56
CA LEU A 99 -5.90 3.22 -8.17
C LEU A 99 -4.45 2.76 -8.02
N ALA A 100 -3.94 1.92 -8.92
CA ALA A 100 -2.54 1.49 -8.92
C ALA A 100 -1.61 2.65 -9.31
N VAL A 101 -1.96 3.45 -10.32
CA VAL A 101 -1.21 4.66 -10.70
C VAL A 101 -1.20 5.66 -9.55
N TYR A 102 -2.37 5.94 -8.97
CA TYR A 102 -2.49 6.84 -7.82
C TYR A 102 -1.80 6.30 -6.56
N SER A 103 -1.71 4.97 -6.40
CA SER A 103 -1.00 4.35 -5.28
C SER A 103 0.48 4.67 -5.24
N ASN A 104 1.11 5.01 -6.38
CA ASN A 104 2.50 5.45 -6.42
C ASN A 104 2.64 6.92 -6.02
N ILE A 105 1.64 7.75 -6.32
CA ILE A 105 1.62 9.19 -6.00
C ILE A 105 1.22 9.41 -4.53
N LEU A 106 0.13 8.79 -4.10
CA LEU A 106 -0.43 8.85 -2.73
C LEU A 106 0.25 7.85 -1.78
N SER A 107 1.38 7.31 -2.20
CA SER A 107 2.12 6.28 -1.51
C SER A 107 2.62 6.75 -0.13
N HIS A 108 2.83 8.06 0.03
CA HIS A 108 3.17 8.70 1.30
C HIS A 108 2.03 8.66 2.33
N ILE A 109 0.78 8.41 1.92
CA ILE A 109 -0.36 8.28 2.81
C ILE A 109 -0.47 6.83 3.28
N TYR A 110 -0.14 6.59 4.55
CA TYR A 110 -0.06 5.25 5.16
C TYR A 110 -1.34 4.42 4.97
N TYR A 111 -2.51 5.04 5.06
CA TYR A 111 -3.80 4.34 4.97
C TYR A 111 -4.29 4.09 3.54
N PHE A 112 -3.68 4.70 2.53
CA PHE A 112 -4.15 4.60 1.15
C PHE A 112 -4.16 3.15 0.64
N GLY A 113 -3.15 2.35 1.02
CA GLY A 113 -3.09 0.94 0.66
C GLY A 113 -4.26 0.11 1.21
N VAL A 114 -4.68 0.36 2.45
CA VAL A 114 -5.81 -0.35 3.08
C VAL A 114 -7.12 0.06 2.43
N ILE A 115 -7.30 1.36 2.19
CA ILE A 115 -8.49 1.91 1.52
C ILE A 115 -8.61 1.34 0.10
N LYS A 116 -7.49 1.29 -0.65
CA LYS A 116 -7.44 0.70 -1.99
C LYS A 116 -7.90 -0.76 -1.96
N VAL A 117 -7.38 -1.57 -1.03
CA VAL A 117 -7.78 -2.98 -0.90
C VAL A 117 -9.27 -3.11 -0.60
N ALA A 118 -9.80 -2.30 0.33
CA ALA A 118 -11.22 -2.33 0.68
C ALA A 118 -12.14 -1.97 -0.50
N ILE A 119 -11.80 -0.90 -1.24
CA ILE A 119 -12.53 -0.47 -2.43
C ILE A 119 -12.50 -1.57 -3.51
N CYS A 120 -11.32 -2.12 -3.79
CA CYS A 120 -11.15 -3.19 -4.77
C CYS A 120 -11.89 -4.47 -4.38
N TYR A 121 -11.97 -4.81 -3.10
CA TYR A 121 -12.75 -5.96 -2.65
C TYR A 121 -14.25 -5.71 -2.77
N TYR A 122 -14.72 -4.52 -2.39
CA TYR A 122 -16.12 -4.14 -2.51
C TYR A 122 -16.60 -4.26 -3.96
N PHE A 123 -15.89 -3.65 -4.91
CA PHE A 123 -16.29 -3.69 -6.32
C PHE A 123 -16.11 -5.05 -6.99
N ALA A 124 -15.13 -5.86 -6.55
CA ALA A 124 -14.99 -7.22 -7.07
C ALA A 124 -16.16 -8.10 -6.64
N PHE A 125 -16.47 -8.15 -5.33
CA PHE A 125 -17.34 -9.18 -4.75
C PHE A 125 -18.76 -8.71 -4.42
N PHE A 126 -18.94 -7.44 -4.06
CA PHE A 126 -20.20 -6.93 -3.51
C PHE A 126 -20.96 -6.03 -4.49
N ASP A 127 -20.31 -5.48 -5.51
CA ASP A 127 -20.97 -4.71 -6.57
C ASP A 127 -21.75 -5.64 -7.52
N LYS A 128 -22.92 -6.09 -7.08
CA LYS A 128 -23.85 -6.92 -7.87
C LYS A 128 -24.72 -6.10 -8.82
N GLU A 129 -24.89 -4.81 -8.56
CA GLU A 129 -25.75 -3.92 -9.35
C GLU A 129 -24.98 -3.07 -10.37
N CYS A 130 -23.70 -3.36 -10.57
CA CYS A 130 -22.79 -2.68 -11.48
C CYS A 130 -22.77 -1.16 -11.27
N TYR A 131 -22.70 -0.71 -10.02
CA TYR A 131 -22.60 0.70 -9.65
C TYR A 131 -21.38 1.37 -10.30
N LEU A 132 -20.28 0.63 -10.45
CA LEU A 132 -19.08 1.14 -11.09
C LEU A 132 -19.30 1.50 -12.56
N GLU A 133 -20.01 0.65 -13.31
CA GLU A 133 -20.37 0.89 -14.72
C GLU A 133 -21.28 2.11 -14.84
N LYS A 134 -22.33 2.19 -14.01
CA LYS A 134 -23.26 3.34 -13.99
C LYS A 134 -22.53 4.65 -13.67
N GLY A 135 -21.61 4.63 -12.70
CA GLY A 135 -20.84 5.80 -12.31
C GLY A 135 -19.93 6.32 -13.43
N VAL A 136 -19.25 5.42 -14.13
CA VAL A 136 -18.38 5.80 -15.27
C VAL A 136 -19.20 6.35 -16.43
N ASN A 137 -20.33 5.73 -16.76
CA ASN A 137 -21.20 6.20 -17.84
C ASN A 137 -21.79 7.58 -17.52
N TYR A 138 -22.20 7.82 -16.27
CA TYR A 138 -22.68 9.14 -15.84
C TYR A 138 -21.60 10.22 -15.97
N LEU A 139 -20.36 9.88 -15.63
CA LEU A 139 -19.20 10.76 -15.79
C LEU A 139 -18.95 11.10 -17.26
N TYR A 140 -19.03 10.09 -18.14
CA TYR A 140 -18.89 10.27 -19.57
C TYR A 140 -19.97 11.20 -20.14
N ASP A 141 -21.23 10.97 -19.81
CA ASP A 141 -22.35 11.80 -20.26
C ASP A 141 -22.23 13.24 -19.76
N GLY A 142 -21.78 13.43 -18.52
CA GLY A 142 -21.50 14.75 -17.95
C GLY A 142 -20.41 15.50 -18.70
N ILE A 143 -19.33 14.81 -19.09
CA ILE A 143 -18.24 15.40 -19.88
C ILE A 143 -18.72 15.77 -21.28
N CYS A 144 -19.46 14.89 -21.97
CA CYS A 144 -20.03 15.18 -23.28
C CYS A 144 -20.95 16.41 -23.23
N THR A 145 -21.85 16.47 -22.24
CA THR A 145 -22.75 17.62 -22.05
C THR A 145 -21.98 18.92 -21.79
N ALA A 146 -20.91 18.86 -20.99
CA ALA A 146 -20.06 20.02 -20.73
C ALA A 146 -19.30 20.49 -21.98
N LEU A 147 -18.78 19.56 -22.78
CA LEU A 147 -18.11 19.86 -24.05
C LEU A 147 -19.06 20.47 -25.08
N GLU A 148 -20.30 19.97 -25.18
CA GLU A 148 -21.32 20.55 -26.05
C GLU A 148 -21.71 21.97 -25.61
N LYS A 149 -21.83 22.23 -24.30
CA LYS A 149 -22.05 23.57 -23.76
C LYS A 149 -20.88 24.52 -24.04
N LEU A 150 -19.65 24.04 -23.95
CA LEU A 150 -18.46 24.83 -24.28
C LEU A 150 -18.40 25.15 -25.78
N LYS A 151 -18.72 24.18 -26.64
CA LYS A 151 -18.74 24.36 -28.09
C LYS A 151 -19.81 25.37 -28.53
N THR A 152 -21.00 25.29 -27.97
CA THR A 152 -22.08 26.26 -28.22
C THR A 152 -21.73 27.65 -27.71
N THR A 153 -21.13 27.77 -26.51
CA THR A 153 -20.70 29.07 -25.97
C THR A 153 -19.54 29.69 -26.77
N CYS A 154 -18.61 28.89 -27.32
CA CYS A 154 -17.55 29.38 -28.18
C CYS A 154 -18.05 29.81 -29.56
N ASN A 155 -19.02 29.10 -30.14
CA ASN A 155 -19.62 29.48 -31.43
C ASN A 155 -20.49 30.75 -31.35
N VAL A 156 -21.00 31.12 -30.18
CA VAL A 156 -21.81 32.33 -29.98
C VAL A 156 -20.95 33.60 -29.82
N LYS A 157 -19.62 33.49 -29.67
CA LYS A 157 -18.70 34.64 -29.55
C LYS A 157 -18.19 35.21 -30.88
N VAL A 158 -18.84 34.90 -32.01
CA VAL A 158 -18.53 35.45 -33.33
C VAL A 158 -19.72 36.27 -33.84
N GLU A 159 -20.08 37.33 -33.12
CA GLU A 159 -20.85 38.48 -33.63
C GLU A 159 -20.34 39.77 -32.97
#